data_AF-A0A854QNM3-F1
#
_entry.id   AF-A0A854QNM3-F1
#
_cell.length_a   1.000
_cell.length_b   1.000
_cell.length_c   1.000
_cell.angle_alpha   90.00
_cell.angle_beta   90.00
_cell.angle_gamma   90.00
#
_symmetry.space_group_name_H-M   'P 1'
#
loop_
_entity.id
_entity.type
_entity.pdbx_description
1 polymer ?
#
loop_
_entity_poly.entity_id
_entity_poly.type
_entity_poly.pdbx_seq_one_letter_code
_entity_poly.pdbx_strand_id
1 'polypeptide(L)'
;MSHPGMADPAISIKPQSEISPEASSLTALLAHPLLQDPKFVAAAGGLALLLLFLTFFRQGKKTNKRNGPATVLLVGPSDGGKTSLFTKLIHGIYPQTHTSIVPSDTTFDLDSPYEDGQKKQIRLIDIPGHPRLRDEVKKYIADSAGVVFVMDIQGIVRNASGVAEQLPPILTALSNVSARLPPSAPPPKLLLLAHKADLLARPTPSPSHCPPEIPSSTLTASTDRLRSILTREMDRLKSTRGGTGGKIEGIGKVAGTSGGFFSKLFGGGAGDVAGEDEGDDDESLIWGGKGPFKWEDVEGVEVEWGASGLGATKGKPETESGNGLDELKAFLWDI
;
A
#
# COMPACT_ATOMS: atom_id res chain seq x y z
N MET A 1 -4.60 -90.18 -53.21
CA MET A 1 -3.40 -91.01 -53.38
C MET A 1 -2.36 -90.19 -54.13
N SER A 2 -1.30 -89.84 -53.40
CA SER A 2 0.05 -89.43 -53.83
C SER A 2 0.29 -88.99 -55.28
N HIS A 3 0.66 -87.73 -55.47
CA HIS A 3 1.72 -87.37 -56.42
C HIS A 3 2.72 -86.40 -55.77
N PRO A 4 4.01 -86.51 -56.11
CA PRO A 4 5.14 -86.05 -55.31
C PRO A 4 5.67 -84.69 -55.76
N GLY A 5 6.35 -84.01 -54.84
CA GLY A 5 7.09 -82.79 -55.13
C GLY A 5 8.43 -83.02 -55.82
N MET A 6 9.07 -81.94 -56.26
CA MET A 6 10.40 -81.52 -55.78
C MET A 6 10.78 -80.14 -56.35
N ALA A 7 11.22 -79.28 -55.43
CA ALA A 7 12.27 -78.26 -55.53
C ALA A 7 12.19 -77.08 -56.52
N ASP A 8 12.19 -75.89 -55.91
CA ASP A 8 12.47 -74.56 -56.44
C ASP A 8 13.86 -74.40 -57.08
N PRO A 9 14.00 -73.41 -57.98
CA PRO A 9 15.21 -72.61 -58.04
C PRO A 9 14.93 -71.12 -57.74
N ALA A 10 15.85 -70.57 -56.94
CA ALA A 10 15.85 -69.23 -56.41
C ALA A 10 16.28 -68.16 -57.44
N ILE A 11 15.53 -67.04 -57.40
CA ILE A 11 15.94 -65.64 -57.52
C ILE A 11 16.47 -65.13 -58.87
N SER A 12 15.72 -64.18 -59.45
CA SER A 12 16.31 -63.00 -60.11
C SER A 12 15.48 -61.76 -59.79
N ILE A 13 16.14 -60.80 -59.15
CA ILE A 13 15.63 -59.55 -58.60
C ILE A 13 15.27 -58.58 -59.74
N LYS A 14 14.10 -57.93 -59.67
CA LYS A 14 13.77 -56.74 -60.47
C LYS A 14 13.31 -55.63 -59.51
N PRO A 15 13.91 -54.43 -59.56
CA PRO A 15 13.69 -53.41 -58.54
C PRO A 15 12.32 -52.76 -58.67
N GLN A 16 11.66 -52.56 -57.52
CA GLN A 16 10.42 -51.82 -57.38
C GLN A 16 10.67 -50.34 -57.66
N SER A 17 9.84 -49.75 -58.52
CA SER A 17 9.77 -48.31 -58.73
C SER A 17 9.16 -47.63 -57.50
N GLU A 18 10.00 -46.86 -56.80
CA GLU A 18 9.68 -45.90 -55.76
C GLU A 18 8.52 -44.96 -56.15
N ILE A 19 7.48 -44.91 -55.32
CA ILE A 19 6.48 -43.83 -55.32
C ILE A 19 6.99 -42.80 -54.31
N SER A 20 7.63 -41.74 -54.79
CA SER A 20 7.98 -40.58 -53.96
C SER A 20 6.74 -39.72 -53.75
N PRO A 21 6.37 -39.36 -52.50
CA PRO A 21 5.43 -38.26 -52.27
C PRO A 21 6.14 -36.94 -52.56
N GLU A 22 5.57 -36.10 -53.43
CA GLU A 22 6.01 -34.72 -53.61
C GLU A 22 5.84 -33.95 -52.29
N ALA A 23 6.93 -33.80 -51.56
CA ALA A 23 7.06 -32.78 -50.53
C ALA A 23 7.14 -31.41 -51.21
N SER A 24 6.01 -30.89 -51.66
CA SER A 24 5.83 -29.48 -52.02
C SER A 24 5.76 -28.63 -50.75
N SER A 25 6.82 -28.74 -49.95
CA SER A 25 6.92 -28.18 -48.60
C SER A 25 7.63 -26.83 -48.63
N LEU A 26 6.88 -25.80 -48.26
CA LEU A 26 7.34 -24.47 -47.78
C LEU A 26 7.95 -23.49 -48.79
N THR A 27 8.59 -23.95 -49.87
CA THR A 27 9.12 -23.04 -50.90
C THR A 27 8.04 -22.32 -51.70
N ALA A 28 6.89 -22.98 -51.94
CA ALA A 28 5.76 -22.37 -52.65
C ALA A 28 5.06 -21.26 -51.83
N LEU A 29 5.07 -21.35 -50.50
CA LEU A 29 4.48 -20.35 -49.61
C LEU A 29 5.36 -19.08 -49.50
N LEU A 30 6.68 -19.25 -49.58
CA LEU A 30 7.64 -18.14 -49.64
C LEU A 30 7.68 -17.44 -51.00
N ALA A 31 7.15 -18.09 -52.05
CA ALA A 31 7.06 -17.55 -53.41
C ALA A 31 5.74 -16.83 -53.70
N HIS A 32 4.94 -16.49 -52.68
CA HIS A 32 3.74 -15.69 -52.89
C HIS A 32 4.11 -14.28 -53.40
N PRO A 33 3.47 -13.80 -54.50
CA PRO A 33 3.84 -12.53 -55.16
C PRO A 33 3.69 -11.28 -54.29
N LEU A 34 3.02 -11.40 -53.13
CA LEU A 34 2.91 -10.33 -52.13
C LEU A 34 4.21 -10.09 -51.36
N LEU A 35 5.11 -11.07 -51.27
CA LEU A 35 6.41 -10.96 -50.57
C LEU A 35 7.53 -10.36 -51.43
N GLN A 36 7.28 -10.10 -52.72
CA GLN A 36 8.25 -9.48 -53.63
C GLN A 36 8.07 -7.96 -53.76
N ASP A 37 6.93 -7.41 -53.32
CA ASP A 37 6.72 -5.98 -53.35
C ASP A 37 7.58 -5.29 -52.29
N PRO A 38 8.55 -4.41 -52.67
CA PRO A 38 9.45 -3.78 -51.71
C PRO A 38 8.70 -2.94 -50.68
N LYS A 39 7.50 -2.45 -51.04
CA LYS A 39 6.60 -1.73 -50.14
C LYS A 39 5.93 -2.65 -49.10
N PHE A 40 5.55 -3.87 -49.49
CA PHE A 40 4.93 -4.82 -48.58
C PHE A 40 5.94 -5.41 -47.60
N VAL A 41 7.15 -5.74 -48.06
CA VAL A 41 8.24 -6.21 -47.19
C VAL A 41 8.66 -5.13 -46.19
N ALA A 42 8.75 -3.87 -46.63
CA ALA A 42 9.03 -2.74 -45.74
C ALA A 42 7.91 -2.51 -44.71
N ALA A 43 6.64 -2.61 -45.12
CA ALA A 43 5.50 -2.46 -44.23
C ALA A 43 5.40 -3.61 -43.20
N ALA A 44 5.59 -4.86 -43.63
CA ALA A 44 5.59 -6.02 -42.76
C ALA A 44 6.78 -6.01 -41.79
N GLY A 45 7.98 -5.63 -42.26
CA GLY A 45 9.15 -5.42 -41.42
C GLY A 45 8.96 -4.29 -40.41
N GLY A 46 8.38 -3.17 -40.83
CA GLY A 46 8.04 -2.06 -39.95
C GLY A 46 7.01 -2.43 -38.88
N LEU A 47 5.98 -3.20 -39.23
CA LEU A 47 4.98 -3.70 -38.29
C LEU A 47 5.59 -4.71 -37.31
N ALA A 48 6.47 -5.60 -37.78
CA ALA A 48 7.17 -6.54 -36.91
C ALA A 48 8.10 -5.82 -35.92
N LEU A 49 8.83 -4.80 -36.37
CA LEU A 49 9.67 -3.97 -35.50
C LEU A 49 8.84 -3.14 -34.51
N LEU A 50 7.69 -2.61 -34.93
CA LEU A 50 6.75 -1.90 -34.06
C LEU A 50 6.18 -2.82 -32.99
N LEU A 51 5.76 -4.03 -33.36
CA LEU A 51 5.26 -5.03 -32.42
C LEU A 51 6.37 -5.48 -31.47
N LEU A 52 7.58 -5.69 -31.97
CA LEU A 52 8.74 -6.06 -31.15
C LEU A 52 9.08 -4.93 -30.17
N PHE A 53 9.10 -3.68 -30.64
CA PHE A 53 9.26 -2.49 -29.80
C PHE A 53 8.16 -2.38 -28.75
N LEU A 54 6.89 -2.57 -29.12
CA LEU A 54 5.77 -2.59 -28.17
C LEU A 54 5.90 -3.73 -27.16
N THR A 55 6.37 -4.91 -27.55
CA THR A 55 6.58 -6.02 -26.61
C THR A 55 7.74 -5.78 -25.66
N PHE A 56 8.85 -5.19 -26.15
CA PHE A 56 10.01 -4.84 -25.33
C PHE A 56 9.69 -3.70 -24.36
N PHE A 57 8.96 -2.68 -24.81
CA PHE A 57 8.48 -1.58 -23.95
C PHE A 57 7.36 -2.03 -22.98
N ARG A 58 6.54 -3.01 -23.35
CA ARG A 58 5.56 -3.63 -22.42
C ARG A 58 6.21 -4.58 -21.41
N GLN A 59 7.40 -5.11 -21.67
CA GLN A 59 8.13 -5.96 -20.72
C GLN A 59 8.90 -5.17 -19.65
N GLY A 60 8.99 -3.85 -19.78
CA GLY A 60 9.57 -2.93 -18.80
C GLY A 60 8.63 -2.54 -17.66
N LYS A 61 7.96 -3.50 -17.02
CA LYS A 61 7.33 -3.38 -15.69
C LYS A 61 6.83 -4.78 -15.29
N LYS A 62 7.74 -5.64 -14.86
CA LYS A 62 7.36 -6.84 -14.09
C LYS A 62 6.52 -6.35 -12.93
N THR A 63 5.22 -6.60 -13.00
CA THR A 63 4.29 -6.30 -11.94
C THR A 63 4.78 -7.08 -10.73
N ASN A 64 5.21 -6.36 -9.71
CA ASN A 64 5.50 -6.94 -8.41
C ASN A 64 4.14 -7.29 -7.81
N LYS A 65 3.51 -8.35 -8.33
CA LYS A 65 2.35 -8.96 -7.70
C LYS A 65 2.86 -9.33 -6.31
N ARG A 66 2.38 -8.62 -5.28
CA ARG A 66 2.76 -8.84 -3.88
C ARG A 66 2.34 -10.25 -3.51
N ASN A 67 3.21 -11.23 -3.78
CA ASN A 67 2.99 -12.63 -3.46
C ASN A 67 3.22 -12.76 -1.95
N GLY A 68 2.16 -12.58 -1.16
CA GLY A 68 2.20 -12.65 0.30
C GLY A 68 0.97 -12.05 0.95
N PRO A 69 0.82 -12.20 2.27
CA PRO A 69 -0.25 -11.56 3.02
C PRO A 69 -0.17 -10.05 2.92
N ALA A 70 -1.32 -9.37 2.92
CA ALA A 70 -1.37 -7.91 2.88
C ALA A 70 -0.69 -7.36 4.14
N THR A 71 0.32 -6.50 3.96
CA THR A 71 1.07 -5.90 5.07
C THR A 71 0.45 -4.58 5.47
N VAL A 72 0.12 -4.42 6.76
CA VAL A 72 -0.47 -3.22 7.33
C VAL A 72 0.40 -2.69 8.47
N LEU A 73 0.67 -1.39 8.46
CA LEU A 73 1.50 -0.74 9.49
C LEU A 73 0.64 0.00 10.50
N LEU A 74 0.87 -0.21 11.79
CA LEU A 74 0.35 0.65 12.85
C LEU A 74 1.37 1.73 13.17
N VAL A 75 0.98 2.98 12.95
CA VAL A 75 1.83 4.16 13.15
C VAL A 75 1.08 5.25 13.91
N GLY A 76 1.79 6.26 14.40
CA GLY A 76 1.21 7.39 15.12
C GLY A 76 1.86 7.68 16.47
N PRO A 77 1.36 8.68 17.22
CA PRO A 77 1.96 9.14 18.47
C PRO A 77 2.09 8.04 19.54
N SER A 78 3.11 8.11 20.40
CA SER A 78 3.43 7.07 21.42
C SER A 78 2.22 6.65 22.27
N ASP A 79 1.36 7.59 22.65
CA ASP A 79 0.23 7.33 23.55
C ASP A 79 -1.08 6.97 22.83
N GLY A 80 -1.03 6.78 21.51
CA GLY A 80 -2.18 6.47 20.67
C GLY A 80 -2.81 5.10 20.93
N GLY A 81 -2.12 4.16 21.59
CA GLY A 81 -2.64 2.81 21.87
C GLY A 81 -2.30 1.74 20.81
N LYS A 82 -1.34 2.00 19.92
CA LYS A 82 -0.90 1.10 18.84
C LYS A 82 -0.60 -0.33 19.33
N THR A 83 0.26 -0.46 20.34
CA THR A 83 0.65 -1.77 20.89
C THR A 83 -0.53 -2.49 21.54
N SER A 84 -1.46 -1.76 22.16
CA SER A 84 -2.64 -2.36 22.77
C SER A 84 -3.63 -2.88 21.71
N LEU A 85 -3.80 -2.14 20.60
CA LEU A 85 -4.55 -2.60 19.42
C LEU A 85 -3.88 -3.83 18.78
N PHE A 86 -2.57 -3.78 18.56
CA PHE A 86 -1.78 -4.89 18.04
C PHE A 86 -1.98 -6.16 18.86
N THR A 87 -1.81 -6.04 20.18
CA THR A 87 -1.93 -7.18 21.11
C THR A 87 -3.35 -7.73 21.13
N LYS A 88 -4.36 -6.85 21.09
CA LYS A 88 -5.76 -7.28 21.05
C LYS A 88 -6.11 -8.01 19.75
N LEU A 89 -5.66 -7.51 18.60
CA LEU A 89 -5.93 -8.12 17.30
C LEU A 89 -5.29 -9.51 17.18
N ILE A 90 -4.06 -9.67 17.67
CA ILE A 90 -3.30 -10.91 17.49
C ILE A 90 -3.62 -11.95 18.57
N HIS A 91 -3.66 -11.53 19.83
CA HIS A 91 -3.76 -12.46 20.95
C HIS A 91 -5.16 -12.53 21.54
N GLY A 92 -6.10 -11.66 21.12
CA GLY A 92 -7.42 -11.53 21.75
C GLY A 92 -7.39 -10.94 23.16
N ILE A 93 -6.19 -10.64 23.69
CA ILE A 93 -5.96 -10.18 25.07
C ILE A 93 -5.67 -8.68 25.04
N TYR A 94 -6.13 -7.95 26.06
CA TYR A 94 -5.87 -6.53 26.25
C TYR A 94 -5.02 -6.29 27.51
N PRO A 95 -3.68 -6.45 27.44
CA PRO A 95 -2.81 -6.19 28.57
C PRO A 95 -2.53 -4.69 28.73
N GLN A 96 -2.11 -4.29 29.93
CA GLN A 96 -1.51 -2.96 30.15
C GLN A 96 -0.15 -2.92 29.42
N THR A 97 -0.04 -2.10 28.36
CA THR A 97 1.17 -1.98 27.56
C THR A 97 1.95 -0.71 27.90
N HIS A 98 3.27 -0.81 28.01
CA HIS A 98 4.18 0.34 28.02
C HIS A 98 4.65 0.66 26.58
N THR A 99 5.31 1.80 26.37
CA THR A 99 5.85 2.18 25.04
C THR A 99 6.81 1.11 24.54
N SER A 100 6.45 0.41 23.45
CA SER A 100 7.30 -0.59 22.81
C SER A 100 8.62 0.03 22.36
N ILE A 101 9.73 -0.68 22.57
CA ILE A 101 11.08 -0.26 22.18
C ILE A 101 11.47 -0.86 20.83
N VAL A 102 10.81 -1.95 20.41
CA VAL A 102 11.10 -2.74 19.20
C VAL A 102 9.81 -2.92 18.39
N PRO A 103 9.86 -2.80 17.05
CA PRO A 103 8.72 -3.13 16.19
C PRO A 103 8.25 -4.57 16.38
N SER A 104 6.95 -4.76 16.49
CA SER A 104 6.36 -6.10 16.54
C SER A 104 5.77 -6.43 15.17
N ASP A 105 6.09 -7.60 14.62
CA ASP A 105 5.73 -8.03 13.27
C ASP A 105 5.13 -9.44 13.34
N THR A 106 3.84 -9.54 13.04
CA THR A 106 3.10 -10.80 13.15
C THR A 106 2.10 -10.92 12.01
N THR A 107 1.95 -12.14 11.48
CA THR A 107 0.87 -12.48 10.54
C THR A 107 -0.24 -13.21 11.28
N PHE A 108 -1.49 -12.84 11.03
CA PHE A 108 -2.67 -13.47 11.64
C PHE A 108 -3.79 -13.66 10.62
N ASP A 109 -4.68 -14.62 10.88
CA ASP A 109 -5.89 -14.83 10.09
C ASP A 109 -7.00 -13.91 10.59
N LEU A 110 -7.50 -13.03 9.74
CA LEU A 110 -8.67 -12.19 9.98
C LEU A 110 -9.91 -12.90 9.45
N ASP A 111 -10.94 -13.02 10.29
CA ASP A 111 -12.24 -13.57 9.88
C ASP A 111 -13.04 -12.53 9.09
N SER A 112 -13.80 -13.01 8.10
CA SER A 112 -14.67 -12.17 7.27
C SER A 112 -15.76 -11.48 8.09
N PRO A 113 -16.06 -10.20 7.81
CA PRO A 113 -17.16 -9.49 8.45
C PRO A 113 -18.55 -9.96 7.96
N TYR A 114 -18.63 -10.79 6.91
CA TYR A 114 -19.88 -11.18 6.25
C TYR A 114 -20.43 -12.55 6.69
N GLU A 115 -19.93 -13.12 7.79
CA GLU A 115 -20.34 -14.44 8.32
C GLU A 115 -20.29 -15.59 7.29
N ASP A 116 -19.47 -15.47 6.25
CA ASP A 116 -19.33 -16.46 5.16
C ASP A 116 -18.26 -17.53 5.45
N GLY A 117 -17.64 -17.47 6.64
CA GLY A 117 -16.59 -18.38 7.08
C GLY A 117 -15.24 -18.18 6.38
N GLN A 118 -15.08 -17.14 5.55
CA GLN A 118 -13.81 -16.84 4.89
C GLN A 118 -12.80 -16.24 5.88
N LYS A 119 -11.52 -16.50 5.62
CA LYS A 119 -10.40 -15.94 6.38
C LYS A 119 -9.38 -15.34 5.44
N LYS A 120 -8.74 -14.26 5.88
CA LYS A 120 -7.71 -13.53 5.14
C LYS A 120 -6.46 -13.35 6.00
N GLN A 121 -5.30 -13.69 5.45
CA GLN A 121 -4.03 -13.46 6.14
C GLN A 121 -3.59 -12.01 6.02
N ILE A 122 -3.39 -11.36 7.17
CA ILE A 122 -2.89 -10.00 7.29
C ILE A 122 -1.58 -10.03 8.08
N ARG A 123 -0.54 -9.39 7.55
CA ARG A 123 0.70 -9.13 8.28
C ARG A 123 0.64 -7.75 8.90
N LEU A 124 0.57 -7.69 10.23
CA LEU A 124 0.47 -6.45 10.99
C LEU A 124 1.83 -6.12 11.61
N ILE A 125 2.26 -4.87 11.46
CA ILE A 125 3.51 -4.38 12.03
C ILE A 125 3.21 -3.20 12.96
N ASP A 126 3.45 -3.35 14.26
CA ASP A 126 3.42 -2.26 15.24
C ASP A 126 4.73 -1.49 15.22
N ILE A 127 4.66 -0.21 14.85
CA ILE A 127 5.84 0.66 14.79
C ILE A 127 5.78 1.65 15.99
N PRO A 128 6.68 1.55 16.99
CA PRO A 128 6.62 2.36 18.22
C PRO A 128 6.88 3.88 18.06
N GLY A 129 6.03 4.76 18.61
CA GLY A 129 5.99 6.22 18.33
C GLY A 129 7.19 7.14 18.73
N HIS A 130 8.45 6.71 18.65
CA HIS A 130 9.63 7.52 19.00
C HIS A 130 10.21 8.30 17.78
N PRO A 131 10.83 9.49 17.91
CA PRO A 131 11.42 10.24 16.79
C PRO A 131 12.45 9.51 15.89
N ARG A 132 13.05 8.40 16.38
CA ARG A 132 14.01 7.55 15.63
C ARG A 132 13.31 6.50 14.74
N LEU A 133 11.99 6.37 14.85
CA LEU A 133 11.16 5.39 14.16
C LEU A 133 10.98 5.65 12.65
N ARG A 134 11.29 6.86 12.21
CA ARG A 134 11.07 7.30 10.83
C ARG A 134 11.79 6.42 9.82
N ASP A 135 12.97 5.94 10.18
CA ASP A 135 13.75 5.05 9.32
C ASP A 135 13.19 3.62 9.29
N GLU A 136 12.53 3.19 10.37
CA GLU A 136 11.81 1.91 10.39
C GLU A 136 10.51 1.97 9.60
N VAL A 137 9.75 3.07 9.68
CA VAL A 137 8.57 3.28 8.82
C VAL A 137 8.98 3.21 7.34
N LYS A 138 10.09 3.88 6.94
CA LYS A 138 10.60 3.80 5.56
C LYS A 138 10.94 2.37 5.14
N LYS A 139 11.46 1.55 6.04
CA LYS A 139 11.80 0.16 5.75
C LYS A 139 10.57 -0.66 5.38
N TYR A 140 9.46 -0.46 6.09
CA TYR A 140 8.26 -1.29 5.92
C TYR A 140 7.19 -0.69 5.00
N ILE A 141 7.19 0.62 4.77
CA ILE A 141 6.16 1.31 3.98
C ILE A 141 6.17 0.91 2.50
N ALA A 142 7.34 0.60 1.95
CA ALA A 142 7.48 0.16 0.56
C ALA A 142 6.68 -1.12 0.25
N ASP A 143 6.60 -2.02 1.23
CA ASP A 143 5.90 -3.30 1.10
C ASP A 143 4.48 -3.25 1.68
N SER A 144 4.06 -2.12 2.26
CA SER A 144 2.75 -1.97 2.88
C SER A 144 1.62 -1.83 1.87
N ALA A 145 0.53 -2.56 2.09
CA ALA A 145 -0.73 -2.42 1.38
C ALA A 145 -1.60 -1.32 1.99
N GLY A 146 -1.44 -1.06 3.29
CA GLY A 146 -2.04 0.10 3.93
C GLY A 146 -1.38 0.47 5.26
N VAL A 147 -1.81 1.61 5.79
CA VAL A 147 -1.31 2.17 7.04
C VAL A 147 -2.49 2.55 7.92
N VAL A 148 -2.42 2.23 9.22
CA VAL A 148 -3.35 2.70 10.23
C VAL A 148 -2.62 3.70 11.12
N PHE A 149 -3.00 4.97 11.01
CA PHE A 149 -2.50 6.04 11.86
C PHE A 149 -3.38 6.16 13.11
N VAL A 150 -2.90 5.63 14.23
CA VAL A 150 -3.66 5.51 15.49
C VAL A 150 -3.47 6.74 16.37
N MET A 151 -4.57 7.38 16.76
CA MET A 151 -4.57 8.58 17.58
C MET A 151 -5.51 8.46 18.77
N ASP A 152 -5.07 8.93 19.94
CA ASP A 152 -5.94 9.09 21.09
C ASP A 152 -6.88 10.28 20.89
N ILE A 153 -8.19 10.02 20.76
CA ILE A 153 -9.18 11.06 20.51
C ILE A 153 -9.34 12.06 21.67
N GLN A 154 -9.05 11.67 22.91
CA GLN A 154 -9.04 12.60 24.04
C GLN A 154 -7.72 13.39 24.08
N GLY A 155 -6.61 12.70 23.82
CA GLY A 155 -5.26 13.27 23.86
C GLY A 155 -4.99 14.27 22.74
N ILE A 156 -5.60 14.10 21.57
CA ILE A 156 -5.29 14.91 20.37
C ILE A 156 -5.49 16.40 20.58
N VAL A 157 -6.46 16.82 21.42
CA VAL A 157 -6.72 18.24 21.70
C VAL A 157 -5.50 18.95 22.29
N ARG A 158 -4.67 18.21 23.05
CA ARG A 158 -3.49 18.76 23.74
C ARG A 158 -2.26 18.84 22.84
N ASN A 159 -2.19 18.02 21.79
CA ASN A 159 -1.01 17.88 20.94
C ASN A 159 -1.34 17.76 19.45
N ALA A 160 -2.36 18.47 18.97
CA ALA A 160 -2.84 18.36 17.60
C ALA A 160 -1.74 18.70 16.57
N SER A 161 -0.97 19.77 16.80
CA SER A 161 0.14 20.18 15.92
C SER A 161 1.21 19.10 15.80
N GLY A 162 1.69 18.57 16.94
CA GLY A 162 2.75 17.55 16.93
C GLY A 162 2.31 16.22 16.32
N VAL A 163 1.02 15.89 16.40
CA VAL A 163 0.43 14.73 15.71
C VAL A 163 0.33 15.00 14.21
N ALA A 164 -0.18 16.16 13.80
CA ALA A 164 -0.33 16.54 12.40
C ALA A 164 1.02 16.60 11.67
N GLU A 165 2.09 17.05 12.33
CA GLU A 165 3.45 17.06 11.75
C GLU A 165 3.96 15.68 11.32
N GLN A 166 3.40 14.59 11.86
CA GLN A 166 3.77 13.22 11.51
C GLN A 166 3.07 12.71 10.23
N LEU A 167 1.97 13.36 9.80
CA LEU A 167 1.18 12.91 8.65
C LEU A 167 1.82 13.20 7.29
N PRO A 168 2.32 14.42 6.98
CA PRO A 168 2.87 14.70 5.66
C PRO A 168 3.96 13.71 5.21
N PRO A 169 4.95 13.31 6.05
CA PRO A 169 5.92 12.30 5.65
C PRO A 169 5.32 10.94 5.27
N ILE A 170 4.23 10.54 5.93
CA ILE A 170 3.54 9.28 5.67
C ILE A 170 2.76 9.38 4.36
N LEU A 171 2.06 10.49 4.14
CA LEU A 171 1.34 10.76 2.88
C LEU A 171 2.29 10.75 1.68
N THR A 172 3.42 11.46 1.77
CA THR A 172 4.46 11.47 0.74
C THR A 172 5.01 10.06 0.49
N ALA A 173 5.30 9.31 1.55
CA ALA A 173 5.80 7.94 1.41
C ALA A 173 4.79 7.00 0.74
N LEU A 174 3.50 7.10 1.08
CA LEU A 174 2.44 6.31 0.45
C LEU A 174 2.19 6.71 -1.01
N SER A 175 2.20 8.02 -1.31
CA SER A 175 2.09 8.51 -2.68
C SER A 175 3.25 8.03 -3.55
N ASN A 176 4.47 8.03 -3.01
CA ASN A 176 5.66 7.47 -3.67
C ASN A 176 5.54 5.96 -3.92
N VAL A 177 4.90 5.21 -3.02
CA VAL A 177 4.58 3.79 -3.25
C VAL A 177 3.58 3.65 -4.40
N SER A 178 2.53 4.47 -4.39
CA SER A 178 1.50 4.52 -5.45
C SER A 178 2.09 4.80 -6.83
N ALA A 179 2.99 5.79 -6.94
CA ALA A 179 3.67 6.13 -8.18
C ALA A 179 4.53 4.99 -8.76
N ARG A 180 4.98 4.05 -7.92
CA ARG A 180 5.74 2.86 -8.34
C ARG A 180 4.83 1.69 -8.73
N LEU A 181 3.57 1.71 -8.32
CA LEU A 181 2.61 0.67 -8.66
C LEU A 181 2.14 0.81 -10.13
N PRO A 182 1.72 -0.29 -10.78
CA PRO A 182 1.07 -0.21 -12.08
C PRO A 182 -0.21 0.64 -12.02
N PRO A 183 -0.59 1.37 -13.09
CA PRO A 183 -1.82 2.18 -13.11
C PRO A 183 -3.12 1.40 -12.85
N SER A 184 -3.08 0.07 -12.95
CA SER A 184 -4.20 -0.82 -12.70
C SER A 184 -4.28 -1.34 -11.25
N ALA A 185 -3.25 -1.07 -10.43
CA ALA A 185 -3.24 -1.50 -9.04
C ALA A 185 -4.01 -0.50 -8.17
N PRO A 186 -4.71 -0.97 -7.12
CA PRO A 186 -5.35 -0.07 -6.18
C PRO A 186 -4.31 0.81 -5.46
N PRO A 187 -4.65 2.07 -5.14
CA PRO A 187 -3.77 2.91 -4.34
C PRO A 187 -3.61 2.34 -2.93
N PRO A 188 -2.49 2.63 -2.25
CA PRO A 188 -2.35 2.31 -0.84
C PRO A 188 -3.39 3.05 0.01
N LYS A 189 -3.94 2.34 1.00
CA LYS A 189 -4.95 2.89 1.91
C LYS A 189 -4.34 3.44 3.20
N LEU A 190 -4.88 4.54 3.71
CA LEU A 190 -4.52 5.16 4.98
C LEU A 190 -5.78 5.30 5.86
N LEU A 191 -5.85 4.56 6.96
CA LEU A 191 -6.88 4.73 7.98
C LEU A 191 -6.42 5.72 9.05
N LEU A 192 -7.13 6.84 9.20
CA LEU A 192 -6.98 7.75 10.33
C LEU A 192 -7.92 7.29 11.45
N LEU A 193 -7.34 6.62 12.46
CA LEU A 193 -8.10 5.94 13.51
C LEU A 193 -8.19 6.75 14.80
N ALA A 194 -9.41 7.18 15.15
CA ALA A 194 -9.77 7.77 16.44
C ALA A 194 -9.91 6.67 17.52
N HIS A 195 -8.80 6.36 18.18
CA HIS A 195 -8.75 5.37 19.23
C HIS A 195 -9.21 5.93 20.59
N LYS A 196 -9.63 5.02 21.48
CA LYS A 196 -10.21 5.28 22.81
C LYS A 196 -11.55 6.04 22.76
N ALA A 197 -12.33 5.81 21.71
CA ALA A 197 -13.66 6.42 21.54
C ALA A 197 -14.64 5.98 22.64
N ASP A 198 -14.44 4.79 23.22
CA ASP A 198 -15.18 4.29 24.37
C ASP A 198 -15.09 5.20 25.59
N LEU A 199 -13.97 5.91 25.77
CA LEU A 199 -13.80 6.85 26.88
C LEU A 199 -14.57 8.17 26.68
N LEU A 200 -15.08 8.45 25.48
CA LEU A 200 -15.95 9.59 25.22
C LEU A 200 -17.42 9.28 25.49
N ALA A 201 -17.80 8.00 25.51
CA ALA A 201 -19.14 7.59 25.87
C ALA A 201 -19.38 7.83 27.37
N ARG A 202 -20.56 8.37 27.72
CA ARG A 202 -20.98 8.48 29.12
C ARG A 202 -21.23 7.06 29.67
N PRO A 203 -20.69 6.67 30.83
CA PRO A 203 -20.80 5.30 31.31
C PRO A 203 -22.24 4.96 31.71
N THR A 204 -22.85 4.02 31.00
CA THR A 204 -24.14 3.40 31.33
C THR A 204 -24.19 1.98 30.78
N PRO A 205 -24.36 0.94 31.61
CA PRO A 205 -23.54 0.54 32.77
C PRO A 205 -22.18 -0.06 32.32
N SER A 206 -21.42 -0.66 33.26
CA SER A 206 -20.08 -1.25 33.09
C SER A 206 -19.91 -2.05 31.78
N PRO A 207 -18.79 -1.92 31.04
CA PRO A 207 -18.55 -2.74 29.86
C PRO A 207 -18.35 -4.19 30.30
N SER A 208 -19.33 -5.06 30.05
CA SER A 208 -19.20 -6.52 30.16
C SER A 208 -18.31 -7.08 29.05
N HIS A 209 -18.26 -6.40 27.90
CA HIS A 209 -17.55 -6.85 26.70
C HIS A 209 -16.20 -6.14 26.52
N CYS A 210 -15.21 -6.88 25.99
CA CYS A 210 -13.89 -6.37 25.59
C CYS A 210 -13.55 -6.94 24.21
N PRO A 211 -13.79 -6.22 23.10
CA PRO A 211 -14.10 -4.77 23.01
C PRO A 211 -15.50 -4.39 23.52
N PRO A 212 -15.69 -3.14 23.99
CA PRO A 212 -16.99 -2.64 24.42
C PRO A 212 -17.93 -2.41 23.24
N GLU A 213 -19.23 -2.33 23.52
CA GLU A 213 -20.22 -1.82 22.57
C GLU A 213 -20.28 -0.29 22.67
N ILE A 214 -19.80 0.38 21.63
CA ILE A 214 -19.72 1.83 21.51
C ILE A 214 -20.93 2.29 20.68
N PRO A 215 -21.74 3.26 21.16
CA PRO A 215 -22.83 3.80 20.38
C PRO A 215 -22.34 4.38 19.05
N SER A 216 -23.05 4.11 17.96
CA SER A 216 -22.70 4.62 16.62
C SER A 216 -22.54 6.14 16.58
N SER A 217 -23.37 6.87 17.33
CA SER A 217 -23.25 8.33 17.49
C SER A 217 -21.92 8.77 18.11
N THR A 218 -21.34 7.97 19.01
CA THR A 218 -20.04 8.24 19.62
C THR A 218 -18.90 7.94 18.65
N LEU A 219 -19.02 6.87 17.85
CA LEU A 219 -18.05 6.56 16.79
C LEU A 219 -18.00 7.70 15.76
N THR A 220 -19.15 8.10 15.21
CA THR A 220 -19.25 9.20 14.25
C THR A 220 -18.78 10.53 14.84
N ALA A 221 -19.16 10.86 16.07
CA ALA A 221 -18.69 12.09 16.71
C ALA A 221 -17.17 12.10 16.93
N SER A 222 -16.57 10.92 17.18
CA SER A 222 -15.12 10.77 17.34
C SER A 222 -14.39 10.98 16.02
N THR A 223 -14.88 10.37 14.93
CA THR A 223 -14.31 10.53 13.59
C THR A 223 -14.44 11.97 13.09
N ASP A 224 -15.60 12.61 13.27
CA ASP A 224 -15.85 13.98 12.83
C ASP A 224 -14.97 14.98 13.59
N ARG A 225 -14.84 14.79 14.91
CA ARG A 225 -13.95 15.61 15.73
C ARG A 225 -12.49 15.45 15.29
N LEU A 226 -12.05 14.22 15.07
CA LEU A 226 -10.70 13.94 14.60
C LEU A 226 -10.44 14.62 13.25
N ARG A 227 -11.36 14.45 12.30
CA ARG A 227 -11.31 15.06 10.97
C ARG A 227 -11.21 16.57 11.05
N SER A 228 -12.09 17.22 11.82
CA SER A 228 -12.06 18.68 11.99
C SER A 228 -10.72 19.19 12.55
N ILE A 229 -10.20 18.53 13.59
CA ILE A 229 -8.92 18.92 14.22
C ILE A 229 -7.77 18.77 13.23
N LEU A 230 -7.64 17.61 12.59
CA LEU A 230 -6.53 17.36 11.67
C LEU A 230 -6.61 18.22 10.42
N THR A 231 -7.80 18.45 9.84
CA THR A 231 -7.95 19.36 8.69
C THR A 231 -7.41 20.74 9.02
N ARG A 232 -7.76 21.27 10.21
CA ARG A 232 -7.29 22.60 10.64
C ARG A 232 -5.77 22.65 10.83
N GLU A 233 -5.18 21.62 11.44
CA GLU A 233 -3.73 21.59 11.63
C GLU A 233 -2.96 21.36 10.33
N MET A 234 -3.49 20.55 9.41
CA MET A 234 -2.91 20.36 8.08
C MET A 234 -2.99 21.65 7.26
N ASP A 235 -4.09 22.40 7.34
CA ASP A 235 -4.22 23.72 6.73
C ASP A 235 -3.21 24.73 7.31
N ARG A 236 -2.97 24.67 8.62
CA ARG A 236 -1.89 25.43 9.29
C ARG A 236 -0.51 25.04 8.77
N LEU A 237 -0.25 23.74 8.58
CA LEU A 237 1.02 23.27 8.00
C LEU A 237 1.17 23.70 6.53
N LYS A 238 0.07 23.75 5.77
CA LYS A 238 0.07 24.20 4.37
C LYS A 238 0.39 25.67 4.23
N SER A 239 -0.26 26.50 5.03
CA SER A 239 -0.02 27.95 5.06
C SER A 239 1.39 28.30 5.54
N THR A 240 1.93 27.60 6.52
CA THR A 240 3.31 27.83 7.00
C THR A 240 4.37 27.40 5.97
N ARG A 241 4.15 26.32 5.22
CA ARG A 241 5.06 25.87 4.16
C ARG A 241 4.99 26.75 2.91
N GLY A 242 3.80 27.09 2.44
CA GLY A 242 3.57 27.96 1.29
C GLY A 242 4.08 29.40 1.46
N GLY A 243 4.45 29.81 2.67
CA GLY A 243 5.03 31.12 2.98
C GLY A 243 6.55 31.23 2.81
N THR A 244 7.26 30.13 2.56
CA THR A 244 8.74 30.13 2.53
C THR A 244 9.31 30.55 1.16
N GLY A 245 8.47 30.63 0.12
CA GLY A 245 8.81 31.16 -1.21
C GLY A 245 8.47 32.64 -1.45
N GLY A 246 8.07 33.38 -0.42
CA GLY A 246 7.83 34.81 -0.51
C GLY A 246 9.11 35.60 -0.20
N LYS A 247 9.62 36.39 -1.16
CA LYS A 247 10.68 37.38 -0.96
C LYS A 247 10.46 38.16 0.35
N ILE A 248 11.23 37.86 1.39
CA ILE A 248 11.40 38.72 2.55
C ILE A 248 12.74 39.44 2.36
N GLU A 249 12.68 40.58 1.65
CA GLU A 249 13.62 41.66 1.90
C GLU A 249 13.39 42.13 3.34
N GLY A 250 14.43 42.03 4.17
CA GLY A 250 14.54 42.84 5.38
C GLY A 250 14.48 42.08 6.70
N ILE A 251 15.65 42.11 7.36
CA ILE A 251 15.84 42.17 8.82
C ILE A 251 16.05 40.83 9.53
N GLY A 252 17.31 40.63 9.94
CA GLY A 252 17.63 39.96 11.19
C GLY A 252 17.99 38.48 11.10
N LYS A 253 19.19 38.19 10.58
CA LYS A 253 19.86 36.89 10.72
C LYS A 253 20.12 36.58 12.19
N VAL A 254 19.16 35.93 12.85
CA VAL A 254 19.39 35.10 14.02
C VAL A 254 19.47 33.66 13.53
N ALA A 255 20.64 33.05 13.68
CA ALA A 255 20.90 31.67 13.34
C ALA A 255 20.13 30.73 14.28
N GLY A 256 18.83 30.55 14.00
CA GLY A 256 18.07 29.39 14.44
C GLY A 256 18.17 28.32 13.36
N THR A 257 18.76 27.19 13.69
CA THR A 257 18.86 25.99 12.85
C THR A 257 17.47 25.45 12.47
N SER A 258 16.82 26.06 11.49
CA SER A 258 15.64 25.52 10.79
C SER A 258 16.05 25.03 9.40
N GLY A 259 17.05 24.14 9.36
CA GLY A 259 17.30 23.34 8.16
C GLY A 259 16.15 22.35 8.02
N GLY A 260 15.46 22.41 6.87
CA GLY A 260 14.23 21.70 6.55
C GLY A 260 14.18 20.28 7.11
N PHE A 261 13.16 20.04 7.94
CA PHE A 261 12.88 18.76 8.58
C PHE A 261 12.72 17.61 7.58
N PHE A 262 12.37 17.92 6.32
CA PHE A 262 12.19 16.98 5.21
C PHE A 262 13.50 16.62 4.47
N SER A 263 14.41 17.57 4.25
CA SER A 263 15.73 17.30 3.65
C SER A 263 16.54 16.29 4.48
N LYS A 264 16.54 16.43 5.81
CA LYS A 264 17.14 15.44 6.74
C LYS A 264 16.38 14.10 6.78
N LEU A 265 15.15 14.07 6.28
CA LEU A 265 14.27 12.91 6.31
C LEU A 265 14.38 12.08 5.02
N PHE A 266 14.67 12.66 3.86
CA PHE A 266 14.63 11.93 2.59
C PHE A 266 15.87 12.11 1.67
N GLY A 267 16.85 12.96 2.01
CA GLY A 267 18.07 13.14 1.20
C GLY A 267 19.35 13.23 2.04
N GLY A 268 20.29 12.30 1.83
CA GLY A 268 21.59 12.38 2.51
C GLY A 268 22.54 11.19 2.32
N GLY A 269 22.66 10.67 1.09
CA GLY A 269 23.87 9.97 0.67
C GLY A 269 24.89 11.01 0.21
N ALA A 270 26.05 11.07 0.85
CA ALA A 270 27.08 12.07 0.60
C ALA A 270 27.45 12.20 -0.88
N GLY A 271 27.24 13.40 -1.43
CA GLY A 271 27.61 13.80 -2.78
C GLY A 271 27.23 15.26 -2.96
N ASP A 272 28.22 16.13 -2.79
CA ASP A 272 28.11 17.58 -2.95
C ASP A 272 27.66 17.90 -4.39
N VAL A 273 26.40 18.29 -4.56
CA VAL A 273 25.88 18.87 -5.80
C VAL A 273 24.98 20.04 -5.39
N ALA A 274 25.49 21.25 -5.63
CA ALA A 274 24.66 22.44 -5.71
C ALA A 274 23.66 22.23 -6.86
N GLY A 275 22.39 22.05 -6.52
CA GLY A 275 21.29 21.81 -7.44
C GLY A 275 19.99 22.28 -6.81
N GLU A 276 19.14 22.87 -7.64
CA GLU A 276 18.05 23.79 -7.33
C GLU A 276 16.91 23.17 -6.50
N ASP A 277 16.12 24.06 -5.91
CA ASP A 277 14.99 23.89 -4.97
C ASP A 277 13.77 23.14 -5.57
N GLU A 278 13.97 22.18 -6.49
CA GLU A 278 12.88 21.47 -7.20
C GLU A 278 12.20 20.39 -6.35
N GLY A 279 12.83 19.92 -5.26
CA GLY A 279 12.29 18.80 -4.45
C GLY A 279 11.12 19.19 -3.53
N ASP A 280 11.10 20.43 -3.03
CA ASP A 280 10.06 20.87 -2.09
C ASP A 280 8.75 21.25 -2.83
N ASP A 281 8.85 21.66 -4.10
CA ASP A 281 7.70 22.01 -4.94
C ASP A 281 6.90 20.76 -5.36
N ASP A 282 7.57 19.66 -5.72
CA ASP A 282 6.92 18.38 -6.08
C ASP A 282 6.22 17.73 -4.88
N GLU A 283 6.79 17.83 -3.67
CA GLU A 283 6.18 17.27 -2.46
C GLU A 283 4.99 18.10 -1.94
N SER A 284 4.97 19.41 -2.22
CA SER A 284 3.84 20.27 -1.88
C SER A 284 2.57 19.96 -2.69
N LEU A 285 2.74 19.36 -3.88
CA LEU A 285 1.63 18.95 -4.74
C LEU A 285 0.92 17.69 -4.22
N ILE A 286 1.64 16.80 -3.51
CA ILE A 286 1.13 15.48 -3.09
C ILE A 286 -0.11 15.58 -2.17
N TRP A 287 -0.23 16.64 -1.38
CA TRP A 287 -1.34 16.85 -0.44
C TRP A 287 -2.14 18.12 -0.78
N GLY A 288 -2.14 18.46 -2.06
CA GLY A 288 -2.93 19.49 -2.70
C GLY A 288 -2.16 20.79 -2.97
N GLY A 289 -2.35 21.35 -4.16
CA GLY A 289 -1.77 22.63 -4.58
C GLY A 289 -2.24 23.85 -3.77
N LYS A 290 -1.91 25.07 -4.24
CA LYS A 290 -2.23 26.33 -3.53
C LYS A 290 -3.71 26.43 -3.15
N GLY A 291 -3.98 26.74 -1.88
CA GLY A 291 -5.33 26.87 -1.33
C GLY A 291 -5.51 26.15 0.00
N PRO A 292 -6.74 26.13 0.55
CA PRO A 292 -7.03 25.42 1.79
C PRO A 292 -6.75 23.93 1.63
N PHE A 293 -6.36 23.27 2.72
CA PHE A 293 -6.15 21.82 2.71
C PHE A 293 -7.47 21.06 2.60
N LYS A 294 -7.50 20.05 1.73
CA LYS A 294 -8.59 19.08 1.59
C LYS A 294 -8.00 17.68 1.52
N TRP A 295 -8.67 16.72 2.15
CA TRP A 295 -8.21 15.32 2.16
C TRP A 295 -8.36 14.67 0.79
N GLU A 296 -9.30 15.15 -0.01
CA GLU A 296 -9.59 14.68 -1.36
C GLU A 296 -8.52 15.12 -2.38
N ASP A 297 -7.72 16.15 -2.04
CA ASP A 297 -6.62 16.64 -2.87
C ASP A 297 -5.32 15.82 -2.64
N VAL A 298 -5.34 14.80 -1.78
CA VAL A 298 -4.18 13.94 -1.54
C VAL A 298 -4.04 12.95 -2.70
N GLU A 299 -2.93 13.04 -3.43
CA GLU A 299 -2.70 12.22 -4.61
C GLU A 299 -2.12 10.85 -4.28
N GLY A 300 -2.70 9.81 -4.89
CA GLY A 300 -2.17 8.46 -4.86
C GLY A 300 -2.39 7.70 -3.54
N VAL A 301 -3.18 8.24 -2.60
CA VAL A 301 -3.48 7.60 -1.32
C VAL A 301 -4.99 7.65 -1.07
N GLU A 302 -5.59 6.51 -0.71
CA GLU A 302 -6.99 6.45 -0.31
C GLU A 302 -7.10 6.68 1.21
N VAL A 303 -7.68 7.80 1.63
CA VAL A 303 -7.79 8.16 3.05
C VAL A 303 -9.17 7.78 3.58
N GLU A 304 -9.18 6.89 4.57
CA GLU A 304 -10.37 6.44 5.29
C GLU A 304 -10.32 6.91 6.76
N TRP A 305 -11.49 6.99 7.39
CA TRP A 305 -11.65 7.43 8.77
C TRP A 305 -12.35 6.36 9.57
N GLY A 306 -11.90 6.13 10.79
CA GLY A 306 -12.57 5.21 11.69
C GLY A 306 -12.33 5.54 13.16
N ALA A 307 -13.07 4.87 14.02
CA ALA A 307 -12.97 4.95 15.46
C ALA A 307 -12.83 3.54 16.05
N SER A 308 -12.19 3.47 17.21
CA SER A 308 -12.06 2.22 17.96
C SER A 308 -12.02 2.45 19.46
N GLY A 309 -12.34 1.40 20.21
CA GLY A 309 -12.21 1.37 21.65
C GLY A 309 -12.01 -0.06 22.15
N LEU A 310 -11.20 -0.20 23.20
CA LEU A 310 -10.85 -1.49 23.78
C LEU A 310 -11.49 -1.73 25.14
N GLY A 311 -12.07 -0.69 25.76
CA GLY A 311 -12.65 -0.78 27.09
C GLY A 311 -11.59 -0.84 28.19
N ALA A 312 -12.00 -1.24 29.39
CA ALA A 312 -11.12 -1.33 30.54
C ALA A 312 -10.27 -2.61 30.52
N THR A 313 -9.02 -2.53 30.99
CA THR A 313 -8.06 -3.65 31.08
C THR A 313 -8.49 -4.81 32.00
N LYS A 314 -9.62 -4.68 32.72
CA LYS A 314 -10.10 -5.65 33.73
C LYS A 314 -11.36 -6.42 33.30
N GLY A 315 -11.73 -6.42 32.03
CA GLY A 315 -12.86 -7.23 31.54
C GLY A 315 -12.54 -8.72 31.56
N LYS A 316 -13.51 -9.56 31.95
CA LYS A 316 -13.44 -11.01 31.71
C LYS A 316 -13.52 -11.26 30.19
N PRO A 317 -12.82 -12.27 29.64
CA PRO A 317 -13.05 -12.70 28.27
C PRO A 317 -14.43 -13.38 28.20
N GLU A 318 -15.48 -12.61 27.89
CA GLU A 318 -16.80 -13.14 27.56
C GLU A 318 -16.90 -13.44 26.06
N THR A 319 -17.84 -14.32 25.71
CA THR A 319 -18.00 -14.99 24.41
C THR A 319 -18.47 -14.08 23.27
N GLU A 320 -18.98 -12.88 23.57
CA GLU A 320 -19.48 -11.93 22.57
C GLU A 320 -18.59 -10.68 22.57
N SER A 321 -17.92 -10.42 21.44
CA SER A 321 -17.13 -9.21 21.23
C SER A 321 -18.05 -8.05 20.86
N GLY A 322 -17.95 -6.92 21.57
CA GLY A 322 -18.61 -5.69 21.15
C GLY A 322 -17.98 -5.09 19.89
N ASN A 323 -18.61 -4.03 19.38
CA ASN A 323 -18.30 -3.40 18.09
C ASN A 323 -17.04 -2.50 18.08
N GLY A 324 -16.33 -2.36 19.20
CA GLY A 324 -15.23 -1.40 19.35
C GLY A 324 -14.02 -1.59 18.42
N LEU A 325 -13.95 -2.69 17.65
CA LEU A 325 -12.91 -2.94 16.65
C LEU A 325 -13.45 -3.09 15.22
N ASP A 326 -14.76 -2.96 15.00
CA ASP A 326 -15.39 -3.35 13.74
C ASP A 326 -14.90 -2.51 12.56
N GLU A 327 -14.81 -1.19 12.72
CA GLU A 327 -14.30 -0.29 11.68
C GLU A 327 -12.83 -0.58 11.32
N LEU A 328 -12.01 -0.92 12.32
CA LEU A 328 -10.62 -1.33 12.08
C LEU A 328 -10.55 -2.69 11.36
N LYS A 329 -11.36 -3.67 11.77
CA LYS A 329 -11.41 -4.99 11.13
C LYS A 329 -11.92 -4.90 9.70
N ALA A 330 -12.94 -4.08 9.44
CA ALA A 330 -13.47 -3.81 8.11
C ALA A 330 -12.37 -3.22 7.20
N PHE A 331 -11.65 -2.21 7.68
CA PHE A 331 -10.49 -1.67 6.95
C PHE A 331 -9.43 -2.73 6.63
N LEU A 332 -9.05 -3.55 7.61
CA LEU A 332 -8.07 -4.62 7.40
C LEU A 332 -8.57 -5.69 6.41
N TRP A 333 -9.88 -5.94 6.39
CA TRP A 333 -10.50 -6.85 5.43
C TRP A 333 -10.50 -6.29 4.01
N ASP A 334 -10.67 -4.98 3.84
CA ASP A 334 -10.78 -4.32 2.54
C ASP A 334 -9.44 -4.05 1.83
N ILE A 335 -8.29 -4.17 2.53
CA ILE A 335 -6.92 -3.99 1.98
C ILE A 335 -6.50 -5.15 1.08
#